data_AF-R6YM25-F1
#
_entry.id   AF-R6YM25-F1
#
_cell.length_a   1.000
_cell.length_b   1.000
_cell.length_c   1.000
_cell.angle_alpha   90.00
_cell.angle_beta   90.00
_cell.angle_gamma   90.00
#
_symmetry.space_group_name_H-M   'P 1'
#
loop_
_entity.id
_entity.type
_entity.pdbx_description
1 polymer ?
#
loop_
_entity_poly.entity_id
_entity_poly.type
_entity_poly.pdbx_seq_one_letter_code
_entity_poly.pdbx_strand_id
1 'polypeptide(L)'
;MNVVIIIVMVSAMMPALIYQIRNGSMLTQRSLLDSELYALKLIQMLVPYKAYGSLATFWSEYYKIFVYTEAYTSYLGFFASAGFLILLLGLFRKKSTFKDRRGVFSLLVELNVFAVLFGTMGGFSSIFFNFVVGLLRGVNRISIFISFFAVAAVCLVLTEVTEREYKKFRWMKPAVLIVAILFTGLSLKDQIPVGITNSAAQNEQLVNSDRKFIQEIESQLPENAMIYQLPYHAYPEGGPVINMADYQLLTGYIFSDTLRWSYGGSKGREGDNWDKQMSEKTVAELVPALKEQKFAGIYLDKRAYEEPQFTSLLGELSGVIGHEPIMSDNGNLYFYKF
;
A
#
# COMPACT_ATOMS: atom_id res chain seq x y z
N MET A 1 -0.61 29.05 12.65
CA MET A 1 -0.30 27.93 11.72
C MET A 1 -0.35 26.59 12.43
N ASN A 2 0.41 26.38 13.52
CA ASN A 2 0.48 25.09 14.23
C ASN A 2 -0.87 24.61 14.83
N VAL A 3 -1.69 25.52 15.36
CA VAL A 3 -3.02 25.19 15.91
C VAL A 3 -3.98 24.67 14.84
N VAL A 4 -3.90 25.22 13.62
CA VAL A 4 -4.77 24.81 12.50
C VAL A 4 -4.47 23.38 12.08
N ILE A 5 -3.19 23.00 12.03
CA ILE A 5 -2.78 21.63 11.69
C ILE A 5 -3.35 20.63 12.69
N ILE A 6 -3.23 20.92 14.00
CA ILE A 6 -3.74 20.04 15.05
C ILE A 6 -5.27 19.90 14.95
N ILE A 7 -5.99 21.01 14.78
CA ILE A 7 -7.45 20.98 14.63
C ILE A 7 -7.88 20.14 13.43
N VAL A 8 -7.21 20.30 12.29
CA VAL A 8 -7.50 19.52 11.07
C VAL A 8 -7.24 18.03 11.30
N MET A 9 -6.11 17.67 11.93
CA MET A 9 -5.79 16.27 12.24
C MET A 9 -6.82 15.63 13.17
N VAL A 10 -7.19 16.31 14.26
CA VAL A 10 -8.20 15.81 15.21
C VAL A 10 -9.57 15.66 14.53
N SER A 11 -9.96 16.65 13.73
CA SER A 11 -11.23 16.61 12.99
C SER A 11 -11.27 15.45 11.99
N ALA A 12 -10.16 15.17 11.31
CA ALA A 12 -10.05 14.04 10.38
C ALA A 12 -10.13 12.68 11.09
N MET A 13 -9.65 12.58 12.34
CA MET A 13 -9.71 11.34 13.13
C MET A 13 -11.05 11.13 13.83
N MET A 14 -11.88 12.17 13.94
CA MET A 14 -13.12 12.14 14.73
C MET A 14 -14.11 11.06 14.30
N PRO A 15 -14.38 10.82 13.00
CA PRO A 15 -15.30 9.75 12.58
C PRO A 15 -14.82 8.36 13.01
N ALA A 16 -13.52 8.10 12.89
CA ALA A 16 -12.92 6.82 13.30
C ALA A 16 -13.02 6.62 14.82
N LEU A 17 -12.74 7.67 15.60
CA LEU A 17 -12.88 7.63 17.06
C LEU A 17 -14.34 7.38 17.48
N ILE A 18 -15.30 8.10 16.89
CA ILE A 18 -16.73 7.90 17.18
C ILE A 18 -17.17 6.47 16.85
N TYR A 19 -16.73 5.94 15.70
CA TYR A 19 -17.06 4.58 15.30
C TYR A 19 -16.49 3.54 16.28
N GLN A 20 -15.25 3.73 16.74
CA GLN A 20 -14.63 2.84 17.73
C GLN A 20 -15.30 2.91 19.10
N ILE A 21 -15.76 4.09 19.53
CA ILE A 21 -16.51 4.24 20.79
C ILE A 21 -17.84 3.49 20.70
N ARG A 22 -18.55 3.59 19.56
CA ARG A 22 -19.86 2.95 19.37
C ARG A 22 -19.79 1.44 19.21
N ASN A 23 -18.80 0.95 18.47
CA ASN A 23 -18.73 -0.44 18.04
C ASN A 23 -17.61 -1.22 18.74
N GLY A 24 -16.83 -0.60 19.63
CA GLY A 24 -15.64 -1.20 20.24
C GLY A 24 -14.42 -1.21 19.29
N SER A 25 -13.22 -1.28 19.89
CA SER A 25 -11.94 -1.28 19.20
C SER A 25 -11.48 -2.70 18.83
N MET A 26 -12.10 -3.30 17.80
CA MET A 26 -11.63 -4.59 17.24
C MET A 26 -10.77 -4.43 15.98
N LEU A 27 -10.61 -3.19 15.48
CA LEU A 27 -9.86 -2.93 14.25
C LEU A 27 -8.37 -3.10 14.53
N THR A 28 -7.89 -4.33 14.31
CA THR A 28 -6.49 -4.78 14.41
C THR A 28 -5.86 -4.51 15.78
N GLN A 29 -5.83 -5.52 16.66
CA GLN A 29 -4.92 -5.49 17.81
C GLN A 29 -3.50 -5.45 17.28
N ARG A 30 -2.87 -4.28 17.36
CA ARG A 30 -1.50 -4.06 16.92
C ARG A 30 -0.56 -4.37 18.07
N SER A 31 0.52 -5.05 17.76
CA SER A 31 1.57 -5.37 18.71
C SER A 31 2.66 -4.31 18.70
N LEU A 32 3.46 -4.24 19.77
CA LEU A 32 4.67 -3.41 19.83
C LEU A 32 5.67 -3.79 18.72
N LEU A 33 5.64 -5.05 18.27
CA LEU A 33 6.45 -5.50 17.13
C LEU A 33 6.07 -4.75 15.85
N ASP A 34 4.79 -4.47 15.61
CA ASP A 34 4.33 -3.80 14.38
C ASP A 34 4.85 -2.37 14.28
N SER A 35 4.93 -1.64 15.40
CA SER A 35 5.44 -0.26 15.39
C SER A 35 6.91 -0.17 15.01
N GLU A 36 7.70 -1.17 15.42
CA GLU A 36 9.14 -1.22 15.11
C GLU A 36 9.43 -1.86 13.74
N LEU A 37 8.67 -2.90 13.39
CA LEU A 37 8.82 -3.62 12.13
C LEU A 37 8.55 -2.72 10.91
N TYR A 38 7.53 -1.86 11.02
CA TYR A 38 7.12 -0.91 9.98
C TYR A 38 7.64 0.52 10.20
N ALA A 39 8.63 0.68 11.07
CA ALA A 39 9.34 1.94 11.23
C ALA A 39 10.22 2.26 10.01
N LEU A 40 10.51 3.54 9.84
CA LEU A 40 11.43 4.05 8.84
C LEU A 40 12.86 3.60 9.17
N LYS A 41 13.57 3.07 8.17
CA LYS A 41 15.00 2.79 8.27
C LYS A 41 15.75 3.67 7.27
N LEU A 42 16.64 4.54 7.76
CA LEU A 42 17.42 5.44 6.92
C LEU A 42 18.24 4.70 5.85
N ILE A 43 18.71 3.49 6.16
CA ILE A 43 19.44 2.65 5.21
C ILE A 43 18.58 2.25 4.00
N GLN A 44 17.30 1.95 4.20
CA GLN A 44 16.35 1.64 3.13
C GLN A 44 15.91 2.88 2.35
N MET A 45 16.05 4.08 2.91
CA MET A 45 15.78 5.34 2.22
C MET A 45 16.91 5.77 1.28
N LEU A 46 18.17 5.56 1.70
CA LEU A 46 19.35 6.12 1.03
C LEU A 46 20.08 5.11 0.15
N VAL A 47 20.04 3.82 0.50
CA VAL A 47 20.71 2.77 -0.27
C VAL A 47 19.77 2.27 -1.38
N PRO A 48 20.18 2.31 -2.66
CA PRO A 48 19.34 1.83 -3.76
C PRO A 48 19.00 0.36 -3.60
N TYR A 49 17.73 0.04 -3.77
CA TYR A 49 17.27 -1.33 -3.73
C TYR A 49 17.54 -2.11 -5.02
N LYS A 50 17.63 -1.39 -6.16
CA LYS A 50 17.92 -1.92 -7.49
C LYS A 50 19.41 -2.22 -7.60
N ALA A 51 19.82 -3.25 -6.90
CA ALA A 51 21.21 -3.51 -6.66
C ALA A 51 21.80 -4.48 -7.68
N TYR A 52 22.93 -4.11 -8.26
CA TYR A 52 23.80 -4.96 -9.06
C TYR A 52 25.16 -5.08 -8.36
N GLY A 53 25.82 -6.22 -8.47
CA GLY A 53 27.15 -6.44 -7.86
C GLY A 53 27.11 -6.36 -6.32
N SER A 54 28.01 -5.56 -5.73
CA SER A 54 28.23 -5.51 -4.27
C SER A 54 27.01 -5.05 -3.45
N LEU A 55 26.15 -4.19 -4.01
CA LEU A 55 24.91 -3.80 -3.34
C LEU A 55 23.92 -4.97 -3.21
N ALA A 56 23.94 -5.93 -4.15
CA ALA A 56 23.02 -7.07 -4.11
C ALA A 56 23.43 -8.02 -2.99
N THR A 57 24.74 -8.22 -2.82
CA THR A 57 25.32 -8.94 -1.68
C THR A 57 24.95 -8.27 -0.37
N PHE A 58 25.10 -6.94 -0.27
CA PHE A 58 24.71 -6.18 0.91
C PHE A 58 23.24 -6.41 1.30
N TRP A 59 22.29 -6.30 0.35
CA TRP A 59 20.88 -6.53 0.65
C TRP A 59 20.57 -7.98 1.00
N SER A 60 21.24 -8.94 0.36
CA SER A 60 21.12 -10.37 0.70
C SER A 60 21.55 -10.63 2.15
N GLU A 61 22.67 -10.04 2.59
CA GLU A 61 23.14 -10.14 3.97
C GLU A 61 22.22 -9.39 4.94
N TYR A 62 21.77 -8.19 4.56
CA TYR A 62 20.87 -7.38 5.37
C TYR A 62 19.55 -8.12 5.66
N TYR A 63 18.94 -8.73 4.66
CA TYR A 63 17.66 -9.44 4.81
C TYR A 63 17.77 -10.87 5.37
N LYS A 64 19.00 -11.39 5.58
CA LYS A 64 19.20 -12.57 6.44
C LYS A 64 19.01 -12.24 7.92
N ILE A 65 19.26 -11.00 8.32
CA ILE A 65 19.23 -10.55 9.72
C ILE A 65 17.92 -9.81 10.02
N PHE A 66 17.51 -8.92 9.11
CA PHE A 66 16.33 -8.08 9.30
C PHE A 66 15.16 -8.55 8.43
N VAL A 67 13.97 -8.50 8.99
CA VAL A 67 12.73 -8.86 8.27
C VAL A 67 12.53 -7.92 7.08
N TYR A 68 12.20 -8.51 5.93
CA TYR A 68 11.83 -7.80 4.72
C TYR A 68 10.39 -7.26 4.85
N THR A 69 10.21 -5.95 4.67
CA THR A 69 8.91 -5.26 4.83
C THR A 69 8.72 -4.23 3.72
N GLU A 70 7.53 -3.60 3.66
CA GLU A 70 7.27 -2.51 2.70
C GLU A 70 8.24 -1.33 2.84
N ALA A 71 8.98 -1.20 3.93
CA ALA A 71 9.99 -0.16 4.13
C ALA A 71 11.09 -0.18 3.05
N TYR A 72 11.33 -1.33 2.41
CA TYR A 72 12.18 -1.44 1.21
C TYR A 72 11.77 -0.49 0.08
N THR A 73 10.49 -0.18 -0.07
CA THR A 73 9.97 0.74 -1.11
C THR A 73 10.16 2.22 -0.76
N SER A 74 10.74 2.52 0.42
CA SER A 74 10.94 3.89 0.90
C SER A 74 12.20 4.56 0.35
N TYR A 75 12.87 3.94 -0.63
CA TYR A 75 14.04 4.49 -1.30
C TYR A 75 13.69 5.85 -1.97
N LEU A 76 14.47 6.87 -1.63
CA LEU A 76 14.23 8.25 -2.06
C LEU A 76 14.60 8.50 -3.53
N GLY A 77 15.47 7.67 -4.09
CA GLY A 77 16.14 7.98 -5.34
C GLY A 77 17.30 8.97 -5.15
N PHE A 78 18.23 9.00 -6.11
CA PHE A 78 19.41 9.88 -6.02
C PHE A 78 19.06 11.36 -5.83
N PHE A 79 18.02 11.87 -6.51
CA PHE A 79 17.63 13.27 -6.44
C PHE A 79 17.18 13.69 -5.04
N ALA A 80 16.21 12.97 -4.47
CA ALA A 80 15.71 13.28 -3.13
C ALA A 80 16.73 12.89 -2.06
N SER A 81 17.62 11.93 -2.30
CA SER A 81 18.74 11.66 -1.37
C SER A 81 19.69 12.86 -1.27
N ALA A 82 20.02 13.51 -2.39
CA ALA A 82 20.80 14.75 -2.38
C ALA A 82 20.07 15.88 -1.63
N GLY A 83 18.78 16.05 -1.89
CA GLY A 83 17.93 17.01 -1.16
C GLY A 83 17.87 16.76 0.33
N PHE A 84 17.76 15.49 0.74
CA PHE A 84 17.76 15.07 2.13
C PHE A 84 19.08 15.45 2.82
N LEU A 85 20.22 15.19 2.19
CA LEU A 85 21.53 15.61 2.69
C LEU A 85 21.67 17.13 2.78
N ILE A 86 21.16 17.87 1.79
CA ILE A 86 21.11 19.34 1.82
C ILE A 86 20.32 19.83 3.04
N LEU A 87 19.19 19.21 3.36
CA LEU A 87 18.39 19.58 4.53
C LEU A 87 19.09 19.24 5.84
N LEU A 88 19.78 18.11 5.93
CA LEU A 88 20.60 17.76 7.10
C LEU A 88 21.74 18.76 7.31
N LEU A 89 22.48 19.11 6.25
CA LEU A 89 23.52 20.14 6.32
C LEU A 89 22.95 21.53 6.63
N GLY A 90 21.68 21.76 6.27
CA GLY A 90 20.92 22.96 6.61
C GLY A 90 20.79 23.22 8.11
N LEU A 91 20.93 22.19 8.97
CA LEU A 91 20.90 22.34 10.42
C LEU A 91 22.06 23.17 10.97
N PHE A 92 23.22 23.12 10.32
CA PHE A 92 24.42 23.85 10.75
C PHE A 92 24.43 25.30 10.25
N ARG A 93 23.46 25.68 9.44
CA ARG A 93 23.39 27.02 8.87
C ARG A 93 22.76 27.97 9.88
N LYS A 94 23.39 29.13 10.12
CA LYS A 94 22.83 30.17 11.00
C LYS A 94 21.41 30.53 10.55
N LYS A 95 20.44 30.46 11.48
CA LYS A 95 19.07 30.92 11.26
C LYS A 95 19.13 32.39 10.87
N SER A 96 18.80 32.68 9.61
CA SER A 96 18.71 34.02 9.07
C SER A 96 17.27 34.48 9.20
N THR A 97 17.02 35.56 9.95
CA THR A 97 15.70 36.12 10.30
C THR A 97 14.92 36.74 9.13
N PHE A 98 15.13 36.30 7.88
CA PHE A 98 14.59 36.93 6.68
C PHE A 98 13.38 36.17 6.09
N LYS A 99 12.35 36.96 5.77
CA LYS A 99 10.93 36.64 5.53
C LYS A 99 10.55 35.96 4.20
N ASP A 100 11.50 35.37 3.48
CA ASP A 100 11.27 34.90 2.10
C ASP A 100 11.67 33.42 1.92
N ARG A 101 12.32 33.03 0.81
CA ARG A 101 12.79 31.64 0.52
C ARG A 101 13.65 31.00 1.62
N ARG A 102 14.37 31.81 2.42
CA ARG A 102 15.16 31.32 3.56
C ARG A 102 14.28 30.82 4.71
N GLY A 103 13.10 31.40 4.89
CA GLY A 103 12.10 30.93 5.86
C GLY A 103 11.50 29.59 5.44
N VAL A 104 11.16 29.45 4.15
CA VAL A 104 10.66 28.17 3.61
C VAL A 104 11.72 27.08 3.73
N PHE A 105 12.99 27.35 3.37
CA PHE A 105 14.07 26.38 3.53
C PHE A 105 14.26 25.96 5.00
N SER A 106 14.24 26.92 5.94
CA SER A 106 14.33 26.60 7.38
C SER A 106 13.15 25.74 7.85
N LEU A 107 11.94 25.99 7.36
CA LEU A 107 10.77 25.16 7.64
C LEU A 107 10.95 23.74 7.10
N LEU A 108 11.46 23.57 5.88
CA LEU A 108 11.73 22.25 5.31
C LEU A 108 12.78 21.48 6.12
N VAL A 109 13.80 22.16 6.65
CA VAL A 109 14.80 21.55 7.55
C VAL A 109 14.13 21.05 8.82
N GLU A 110 13.30 21.88 9.48
CA GLU A 110 12.59 21.52 10.71
C GLU A 110 11.61 20.36 10.49
N LEU A 111 10.83 20.39 9.41
CA LEU A 111 9.90 19.33 9.04
C LEU A 111 10.63 18.03 8.69
N ASN A 112 11.77 18.09 8.00
CA ASN A 112 12.56 16.91 7.66
C ASN A 112 13.14 16.23 8.91
N VAL A 113 13.70 17.01 9.85
CA VAL A 113 14.18 16.46 11.12
C VAL A 113 13.04 15.86 11.92
N PHE A 114 11.91 16.55 12.03
CA PHE A 114 10.74 16.02 12.71
C PHE A 114 10.28 14.71 12.08
N ALA A 115 10.18 14.64 10.74
CA ALA A 115 9.76 13.43 10.04
C ALA A 115 10.70 12.24 10.29
N VAL A 116 12.02 12.48 10.30
CA VAL A 116 13.01 11.43 10.62
C VAL A 116 12.87 10.96 12.07
N LEU A 117 12.82 11.88 13.03
CA LEU A 117 12.65 11.53 14.45
C LEU A 117 11.30 10.88 14.75
N PHE A 118 10.27 11.26 14.01
CA PHE A 118 8.96 10.67 14.14
C PHE A 118 8.93 9.25 13.61
N GLY A 119 9.47 9.01 12.41
CA GLY A 119 9.31 7.73 11.74
C GLY A 119 10.38 6.68 12.00
N THR A 120 11.57 7.05 12.49
CA THR A 120 12.67 6.09 12.71
C THR A 120 12.28 5.05 13.78
N MET A 121 12.88 3.86 13.69
CA MET A 121 12.80 2.83 14.73
C MET A 121 13.12 3.41 16.12
N GLY A 122 12.27 3.16 17.12
CA GLY A 122 12.33 3.80 18.44
C GLY A 122 11.99 5.30 18.49
N GLY A 123 11.42 5.87 17.42
CA GLY A 123 11.10 7.29 17.29
C GLY A 123 9.80 7.72 17.99
N PHE A 124 9.37 8.96 17.74
CA PHE A 124 8.15 9.50 18.37
C PHE A 124 6.89 8.71 17.99
N SER A 125 6.84 8.07 16.82
CA SER A 125 5.72 7.21 16.45
C SER A 125 5.59 5.99 17.36
N SER A 126 6.70 5.38 17.78
CA SER A 126 6.70 4.25 18.70
C SER A 126 6.17 4.67 20.08
N ILE A 127 6.54 5.85 20.55
CA ILE A 127 6.01 6.41 21.81
C ILE A 127 4.50 6.65 21.68
N PHE A 128 4.07 7.32 20.60
CA PHE A 128 2.66 7.63 20.40
C PHE A 128 1.81 6.36 20.24
N PHE A 129 2.32 5.35 19.56
CA PHE A 129 1.66 4.05 19.40
C PHE A 129 1.47 3.35 20.75
N ASN A 130 2.51 3.29 21.58
CA ASN A 130 2.49 2.55 22.84
C ASN A 130 1.70 3.27 23.95
N PHE A 131 1.67 4.61 23.96
CA PHE A 131 1.10 5.38 25.06
C PHE A 131 -0.17 6.16 24.71
N VAL A 132 -0.51 6.31 23.42
CA VAL A 132 -1.65 7.15 22.99
C VAL A 132 -2.64 6.41 22.10
N VAL A 133 -2.23 5.94 20.92
CA VAL A 133 -3.13 5.29 19.94
C VAL A 133 -2.42 4.15 19.19
N GLY A 134 -2.79 2.91 19.50
CA GLY A 134 -2.26 1.68 18.88
C GLY A 134 -2.77 1.38 17.46
N LEU A 135 -3.10 2.40 16.65
CA LEU A 135 -3.69 2.22 15.31
C LEU A 135 -2.71 2.53 14.17
N LEU A 136 -1.56 3.13 14.46
CA LEU A 136 -0.61 3.59 13.45
C LEU A 136 0.29 2.44 12.98
N ARG A 137 0.07 1.93 11.76
CA ARG A 137 0.98 1.04 11.02
C ARG A 137 1.61 1.79 9.85
N GLY A 138 2.82 1.39 9.45
CA GLY A 138 3.41 1.82 8.18
C GLY A 138 3.95 3.24 8.25
N VAL A 139 4.57 3.59 9.38
CA VAL A 139 5.14 4.93 9.61
C VAL A 139 6.29 5.20 8.64
N ASN A 140 6.92 4.16 8.11
CA ASN A 140 7.86 4.25 6.98
C ASN A 140 7.30 5.04 5.77
N ARG A 141 5.97 5.13 5.60
CA ARG A 141 5.34 5.97 4.55
C ARG A 141 5.58 7.47 4.72
N ILE A 142 6.07 7.91 5.89
CA ILE A 142 6.53 9.29 6.08
C ILE A 142 7.68 9.65 5.11
N SER A 143 8.36 8.65 4.55
CA SER A 143 9.33 8.79 3.46
C SER A 143 8.81 9.56 2.24
N ILE A 144 7.50 9.55 1.98
CA ILE A 144 6.87 10.34 0.90
C ILE A 144 6.95 11.84 1.21
N PHE A 145 6.67 12.23 2.46
CA PHE A 145 6.80 13.61 2.90
C PHE A 145 8.27 14.05 2.92
N ILE A 146 9.17 13.17 3.38
CA ILE A 146 10.62 13.42 3.34
C ILE A 146 11.10 13.61 1.90
N SER A 147 10.64 12.77 0.96
CA SER A 147 10.90 12.93 -0.48
C SER A 147 10.45 14.29 -0.98
N PHE A 148 9.24 14.72 -0.64
CA PHE A 148 8.73 16.03 -1.02
C PHE A 148 9.60 17.17 -0.48
N PHE A 149 9.94 17.14 0.82
CA PHE A 149 10.80 18.17 1.42
C PHE A 149 12.16 18.23 0.75
N ALA A 150 12.76 17.06 0.49
CA ALA A 150 14.05 16.95 -0.15
C ALA A 150 14.04 17.47 -1.60
N VAL A 151 13.05 17.09 -2.41
CA VAL A 151 12.89 17.59 -3.78
C VAL A 151 12.71 19.11 -3.77
N ALA A 152 11.84 19.63 -2.89
CA ALA A 152 11.62 21.06 -2.75
C ALA A 152 12.91 21.80 -2.36
N ALA A 153 13.72 21.21 -1.48
CA ALA A 153 15.01 21.77 -1.08
C ALA A 153 15.99 21.88 -2.27
N VAL A 154 16.08 20.83 -3.10
CA VAL A 154 16.89 20.87 -4.34
C VAL A 154 16.39 21.96 -5.27
N CYS A 155 15.08 22.05 -5.51
CA CYS A 155 14.50 23.09 -6.36
C CYS A 155 14.81 24.50 -5.84
N LEU A 156 14.71 24.73 -4.54
CA LEU A 156 15.05 26.02 -3.92
C LEU A 156 16.53 26.36 -4.07
N VAL A 157 17.43 25.39 -3.86
CA VAL A 157 18.87 25.58 -4.05
C VAL A 157 19.20 25.87 -5.51
N LEU A 158 18.63 25.10 -6.44
CA LEU A 158 18.82 25.33 -7.88
C LEU A 158 18.31 26.71 -8.30
N THR A 159 17.15 27.14 -7.79
CA THR A 159 16.59 28.48 -8.07
C THR A 159 17.50 29.58 -7.52
N GLU A 160 18.02 29.42 -6.31
CA GLU A 160 18.93 30.40 -5.70
C GLU A 160 20.28 30.48 -6.44
N VAL A 161 20.86 29.33 -6.80
CA VAL A 161 22.12 29.26 -7.56
C VAL A 161 21.94 29.88 -8.94
N THR A 162 20.87 29.52 -9.64
CA THR A 162 20.58 30.05 -10.96
C THR A 162 20.39 31.57 -10.89
N GLU A 163 19.54 32.11 -10.02
CA GLU A 163 19.33 33.57 -9.92
C GLU A 163 20.58 34.36 -9.50
N ARG A 164 21.43 33.82 -8.62
CA ARG A 164 22.68 34.48 -8.19
C ARG A 164 23.75 34.45 -9.28
N GLU A 165 24.01 33.28 -9.85
CA GLU A 165 25.05 33.10 -10.88
C GLU A 165 24.62 33.68 -12.22
N TYR A 166 23.32 33.80 -12.50
CA TYR A 166 22.80 34.49 -13.70
C TYR A 166 23.14 35.97 -13.74
N LYS A 167 23.36 36.62 -12.58
CA LYS A 167 23.82 38.00 -12.52
C LYS A 167 25.33 38.13 -12.79
N LYS A 168 26.10 37.06 -12.61
CA LYS A 168 27.58 37.09 -12.65
C LYS A 168 28.19 36.42 -13.89
N PHE A 169 27.62 35.31 -14.37
CA PHE A 169 28.16 34.51 -15.48
C PHE A 169 27.05 34.02 -16.44
N ARG A 170 26.60 34.93 -17.32
CA ARG A 170 25.53 34.69 -18.31
C ARG A 170 25.80 33.59 -19.34
N TRP A 171 27.05 33.13 -19.50
CA TRP A 171 27.42 32.08 -20.46
C TRP A 171 27.26 30.66 -19.87
N MET A 172 27.16 30.52 -18.55
CA MET A 172 27.01 29.21 -17.89
C MET A 172 25.55 28.71 -17.84
N LYS A 173 24.58 29.52 -18.30
CA LYS A 173 23.15 29.18 -18.27
C LYS A 173 22.79 27.87 -18.96
N PRO A 174 23.19 27.62 -20.22
CA PRO A 174 22.85 26.36 -20.88
C PRO A 174 23.48 25.18 -20.15
N ALA A 175 24.71 25.32 -19.64
CA ALA A 175 25.38 24.24 -18.91
C ALA A 175 24.64 23.84 -17.63
N VAL A 176 24.22 24.81 -16.79
CA VAL A 176 23.47 24.51 -15.56
C VAL A 176 22.11 23.87 -15.87
N LEU A 177 21.42 24.35 -16.90
CA LEU A 177 20.13 23.78 -17.32
C LEU A 177 20.30 22.36 -17.86
N ILE A 178 21.32 22.11 -18.68
CA ILE A 178 21.64 20.77 -19.21
C ILE A 178 21.96 19.82 -18.05
N VAL A 179 22.79 20.23 -17.10
CA VAL A 179 23.11 19.42 -15.91
C VAL A 179 21.84 19.12 -15.10
N ALA A 180 20.96 20.10 -14.90
CA ALA A 180 19.70 19.89 -14.19
C ALA A 180 18.80 18.89 -14.94
N ILE A 181 18.65 19.02 -16.27
CA ILE A 181 17.85 18.11 -17.10
C ILE A 181 18.43 16.70 -17.06
N LEU A 182 19.75 16.55 -17.22
CA LEU A 182 20.42 15.26 -17.16
C LEU A 182 20.24 14.62 -15.78
N PHE A 183 20.39 15.39 -14.71
CA PHE A 183 20.22 14.91 -13.35
C PHE A 183 18.77 14.47 -13.08
N THR A 184 17.78 15.24 -13.54
CA THR A 184 16.36 14.84 -13.47
C THR A 184 16.10 13.57 -14.28
N GLY A 185 16.62 13.46 -15.51
CA GLY A 185 16.46 12.28 -16.36
C GLY A 185 17.04 11.01 -15.75
N LEU A 186 18.26 11.09 -15.19
CA LEU A 186 18.88 9.99 -14.46
C LEU A 186 18.08 9.60 -13.22
N SER A 187 17.51 10.58 -12.53
CA SER A 187 16.70 10.35 -11.32
C SER A 187 15.36 9.68 -11.64
N LEU A 188 14.74 10.02 -12.77
CA LEU A 188 13.55 9.32 -13.25
C LEU A 188 13.87 7.87 -13.59
N LYS A 189 14.98 7.62 -14.28
CA LYS A 189 15.45 6.25 -14.58
C LYS A 189 15.72 5.45 -13.30
N ASP A 190 16.31 6.08 -12.28
CA ASP A 190 16.58 5.47 -10.99
C ASP A 190 15.30 5.13 -10.22
N GLN A 191 14.25 5.97 -10.30
CA GLN A 191 12.99 5.72 -9.61
C GLN A 191 12.09 4.72 -10.35
N ILE A 192 12.04 4.71 -11.70
CA ILE A 192 11.17 3.81 -12.47
C ILE A 192 11.63 2.34 -12.30
N PRO A 193 10.82 1.45 -11.68
CA PRO A 193 11.23 0.06 -11.46
C PRO A 193 11.21 -0.74 -12.75
N VAL A 194 12.33 -1.38 -13.08
CA VAL A 194 12.48 -2.23 -14.29
C VAL A 194 11.46 -3.38 -14.31
N GLY A 195 11.11 -3.92 -13.13
CA GLY A 195 10.09 -4.95 -12.99
C GLY A 195 8.68 -4.49 -13.36
N ILE A 196 8.33 -3.22 -13.13
CA ILE A 196 7.01 -2.67 -13.48
C ILE A 196 6.89 -2.50 -14.99
N THR A 197 7.94 -2.04 -15.67
CA THR A 197 7.91 -1.90 -17.14
C THR A 197 7.88 -3.24 -17.86
N ASN A 198 8.55 -4.26 -17.32
CA ASN A 198 8.63 -5.57 -17.97
C ASN A 198 7.42 -6.49 -17.70
N SER A 199 6.70 -6.28 -16.60
CA SER A 199 5.50 -7.05 -16.25
C SER A 199 4.18 -6.36 -16.62
N ALA A 200 4.22 -5.12 -17.13
CA ALA A 200 3.02 -4.33 -17.43
C ALA A 200 2.02 -5.07 -18.32
N ALA A 201 2.49 -5.69 -19.42
CA ALA A 201 1.63 -6.43 -20.33
C ALA A 201 1.00 -7.68 -19.69
N GLN A 202 1.76 -8.40 -18.84
CA GLN A 202 1.24 -9.56 -18.12
C GLN A 202 0.20 -9.14 -17.07
N ASN A 203 0.48 -8.06 -16.33
CA ASN A 203 -0.46 -7.51 -15.35
C ASN A 203 -1.74 -7.01 -16.04
N GLU A 204 -1.61 -6.37 -17.20
CA GLU A 204 -2.76 -5.94 -18.00
C GLU A 204 -3.62 -7.13 -18.44
N GLN A 205 -3.00 -8.24 -18.89
CA GLN A 205 -3.73 -9.46 -19.24
C GLN A 205 -4.48 -10.05 -18.04
N LEU A 206 -3.85 -10.13 -16.86
CA LEU A 206 -4.48 -10.60 -15.64
C LEU A 206 -5.67 -9.71 -15.23
N VAL A 207 -5.47 -8.39 -15.22
CA VAL A 207 -6.51 -7.41 -14.90
C VAL A 207 -7.68 -7.49 -15.88
N ASN A 208 -7.40 -7.65 -17.18
CA ASN A 208 -8.44 -7.76 -18.20
C ASN A 208 -9.22 -9.07 -18.10
N SER A 209 -8.56 -10.20 -17.77
CA SER A 209 -9.22 -11.48 -17.48
C SER A 209 -10.20 -11.32 -16.31
N ASP A 210 -9.73 -10.76 -15.20
CA ASP A 210 -10.54 -10.56 -14.00
C ASP A 210 -11.72 -9.61 -14.29
N ARG A 211 -11.49 -8.49 -14.99
CA ARG A 211 -12.54 -7.54 -15.39
C ARG A 211 -13.63 -8.22 -16.21
N LYS A 212 -13.27 -8.93 -17.27
CA LYS A 212 -14.24 -9.62 -18.14
C LYS A 212 -15.06 -10.63 -17.36
N PHE A 213 -14.40 -11.43 -16.52
CA PHE A 213 -15.04 -12.44 -15.70
C PHE A 213 -16.10 -11.83 -14.77
N ILE A 214 -15.75 -10.76 -14.04
CA ILE A 214 -16.70 -10.09 -13.14
C ILE A 214 -17.86 -9.43 -13.93
N GLN A 215 -17.58 -8.81 -15.07
CA GLN A 215 -18.61 -8.21 -15.92
C GLN A 215 -19.57 -9.26 -16.52
N GLU A 216 -19.06 -10.44 -16.85
CA GLU A 216 -19.90 -11.56 -17.30
C GLU A 216 -20.85 -12.02 -16.20
N ILE A 217 -20.35 -12.18 -14.96
CA ILE A 217 -21.20 -12.51 -13.80
C ILE A 217 -22.28 -11.44 -13.58
N GLU A 218 -21.88 -10.16 -13.57
CA GLU A 218 -22.77 -9.03 -13.35
C GLU A 218 -23.87 -8.95 -14.40
N SER A 219 -23.56 -9.23 -15.67
CA SER A 219 -24.55 -9.22 -16.76
C SER A 219 -25.64 -10.30 -16.64
N GLN A 220 -25.38 -11.36 -15.86
CA GLN A 220 -26.28 -12.51 -15.71
C GLN A 220 -27.15 -12.45 -14.46
N LEU A 221 -26.96 -11.45 -13.60
CA LEU A 221 -27.59 -11.35 -12.29
C LEU A 221 -28.38 -10.05 -12.15
N PRO A 222 -29.45 -10.04 -11.35
CA PRO A 222 -30.16 -8.81 -11.06
C PRO A 222 -29.28 -7.86 -10.23
N GLU A 223 -29.58 -6.57 -10.32
CA GLU A 223 -28.94 -5.54 -9.49
C GLU A 223 -29.04 -5.92 -7.99
N ASN A 224 -28.00 -5.62 -7.22
CA ASN A 224 -27.88 -5.93 -5.79
C ASN A 224 -27.84 -7.43 -5.44
N ALA A 225 -27.68 -8.33 -6.42
CA ALA A 225 -27.46 -9.74 -6.16
C ALA A 225 -26.21 -9.96 -5.26
N MET A 226 -26.35 -10.85 -4.27
CA MET A 226 -25.27 -11.15 -3.32
C MET A 226 -24.44 -12.34 -3.80
N ILE A 227 -23.12 -12.21 -3.78
CA ILE A 227 -22.15 -13.23 -4.17
C ILE A 227 -21.35 -13.64 -2.95
N TYR A 228 -21.36 -14.94 -2.67
CA TYR A 228 -20.56 -15.51 -1.59
C TYR A 228 -19.18 -15.88 -2.12
N GLN A 229 -18.13 -15.58 -1.37
CA GLN A 229 -16.74 -15.76 -1.82
C GLN A 229 -16.04 -16.87 -1.04
N LEU A 230 -15.33 -17.73 -1.76
CA LEU A 230 -14.49 -18.78 -1.22
C LEU A 230 -13.02 -18.64 -1.68
N PRO A 231 -12.05 -18.97 -0.81
CA PRO A 231 -12.23 -19.36 0.59
C PRO A 231 -12.62 -18.18 1.48
N TYR A 232 -13.06 -18.45 2.71
CA TYR A 232 -13.03 -17.43 3.75
C TYR A 232 -11.61 -16.91 3.90
N HIS A 233 -11.47 -15.59 3.96
CA HIS A 233 -10.20 -14.92 4.19
C HIS A 233 -10.40 -13.76 5.15
N ALA A 234 -9.51 -13.61 6.12
CA ALA A 234 -9.65 -12.58 7.14
C ALA A 234 -9.32 -11.19 6.55
N TYR A 235 -10.16 -10.21 6.83
CA TYR A 235 -9.92 -8.80 6.47
C TYR A 235 -9.91 -7.91 7.71
N PRO A 236 -9.05 -6.88 7.83
CA PRO A 236 -7.88 -6.63 7.00
C PRO A 236 -6.68 -7.47 7.48
N GLU A 237 -5.66 -7.54 6.62
CA GLU A 237 -4.36 -8.14 6.92
C GLU A 237 -4.46 -9.60 7.38
N GLY A 238 -5.05 -10.45 6.54
CA GLY A 238 -5.05 -11.91 6.70
C GLY A 238 -3.74 -12.56 6.22
N GLY A 239 -2.98 -11.84 5.38
CA GLY A 239 -1.78 -12.33 4.71
C GLY A 239 -2.10 -13.08 3.41
N PRO A 240 -1.08 -13.41 2.59
CA PRO A 240 -1.30 -14.25 1.42
C PRO A 240 -1.63 -15.70 1.82
N VAL A 241 -2.46 -16.37 1.02
CA VAL A 241 -2.81 -17.79 1.18
C VAL A 241 -2.40 -18.53 -0.09
N ILE A 242 -1.40 -19.42 0.03
CA ILE A 242 -0.78 -20.12 -1.11
C ILE A 242 -0.33 -19.08 -2.18
N ASN A 243 -1.09 -18.95 -3.28
CA ASN A 243 -0.82 -18.00 -4.36
C ASN A 243 -1.82 -16.83 -4.41
N MET A 244 -2.83 -16.82 -3.52
CA MET A 244 -3.80 -15.74 -3.41
C MET A 244 -3.22 -14.60 -2.57
N ALA A 245 -3.21 -13.39 -3.13
CA ALA A 245 -2.80 -12.19 -2.40
C ALA A 245 -3.81 -11.81 -1.30
N ASP A 246 -3.35 -11.11 -0.26
CA ASP A 246 -4.13 -10.78 0.94
C ASP A 246 -5.49 -10.09 0.67
N TYR A 247 -5.55 -9.24 -0.35
CA TYR A 247 -6.78 -8.52 -0.72
C TYR A 247 -7.36 -8.98 -2.06
N GLN A 248 -6.97 -10.16 -2.53
CA GLN A 248 -7.35 -10.65 -3.86
C GLN A 248 -8.87 -10.79 -4.04
N LEU A 249 -9.60 -11.11 -2.96
CA LEU A 249 -11.06 -11.21 -2.98
C LEU A 249 -11.76 -9.85 -3.15
N LEU A 250 -11.05 -8.71 -3.10
CA LEU A 250 -11.61 -7.41 -3.51
C LEU A 250 -11.81 -7.28 -5.02
N THR A 251 -11.30 -8.21 -5.84
CA THR A 251 -11.46 -8.17 -7.31
C THR A 251 -12.93 -7.98 -7.73
N GLY A 252 -13.88 -8.63 -7.04
CA GLY A 252 -15.31 -8.47 -7.32
C GLY A 252 -15.78 -7.02 -7.17
N TYR A 253 -15.41 -6.35 -6.08
CA TYR A 253 -15.76 -4.95 -5.80
C TYR A 253 -15.10 -3.96 -6.77
N ILE A 254 -13.95 -4.30 -7.34
CA ILE A 254 -13.21 -3.40 -8.24
C ILE A 254 -13.86 -3.35 -9.63
N PHE A 255 -14.45 -4.46 -10.09
CA PHE A 255 -14.94 -4.60 -11.46
C PHE A 255 -16.45 -4.77 -11.61
N SER A 256 -17.19 -4.78 -10.50
CA SER A 256 -18.66 -4.74 -10.51
C SER A 256 -19.16 -3.42 -9.95
N ASP A 257 -20.30 -2.96 -10.48
CA ASP A 257 -20.95 -1.71 -10.07
C ASP A 257 -22.20 -1.96 -9.21
N THR A 258 -22.84 -3.12 -9.38
CA THR A 258 -24.19 -3.42 -8.88
C THR A 258 -24.26 -4.63 -7.96
N LEU A 259 -23.27 -5.52 -8.00
CA LEU A 259 -23.23 -6.72 -7.19
C LEU A 259 -22.76 -6.43 -5.76
N ARG A 260 -23.18 -7.28 -4.82
CA ARG A 260 -22.74 -7.26 -3.42
C ARG A 260 -21.92 -8.49 -3.14
N TRP A 261 -20.81 -8.36 -2.44
CA TRP A 261 -19.86 -9.46 -2.23
C TRP A 261 -19.68 -9.72 -0.73
N SER A 262 -19.35 -10.95 -0.33
CA SER A 262 -19.27 -11.32 1.10
C SER A 262 -17.96 -10.92 1.79
N TYR A 263 -16.84 -10.83 1.05
CA TYR A 263 -15.53 -10.51 1.63
C TYR A 263 -15.42 -9.04 2.08
N GLY A 264 -14.55 -8.76 3.05
CA GLY A 264 -14.21 -7.40 3.50
C GLY A 264 -14.81 -6.99 4.85
N GLY A 265 -15.50 -7.90 5.52
CA GLY A 265 -15.87 -7.74 6.93
C GLY A 265 -14.63 -7.65 7.82
N SER A 266 -14.60 -6.69 8.75
CA SER A 266 -13.46 -6.57 9.67
C SER A 266 -13.39 -7.78 10.61
N LYS A 267 -12.20 -8.35 10.79
CA LYS A 267 -11.99 -9.60 11.50
C LYS A 267 -12.45 -9.52 12.95
N GLY A 268 -13.15 -10.57 13.38
CA GLY A 268 -13.80 -10.64 14.70
C GLY A 268 -15.13 -9.88 14.80
N ARG A 269 -15.59 -9.21 13.73
CA ARG A 269 -16.95 -8.63 13.67
C ARG A 269 -17.97 -9.70 13.26
N GLU A 270 -19.24 -9.37 13.47
CA GLU A 270 -20.37 -10.24 13.12
C GLU A 270 -20.31 -10.77 11.69
N GLY A 271 -20.06 -9.88 10.70
CA GLY A 271 -19.97 -10.30 9.29
C GLY A 271 -18.82 -11.26 9.01
N ASP A 272 -17.65 -11.03 9.61
CA ASP A 272 -16.48 -11.92 9.49
C ASP A 272 -16.71 -13.28 10.17
N ASN A 273 -17.27 -13.26 11.38
CA ASN A 273 -17.61 -14.48 12.10
C ASN A 273 -18.66 -15.31 11.36
N TRP A 274 -19.65 -14.66 10.75
CA TRP A 274 -20.66 -15.32 9.91
C TRP A 274 -20.02 -15.95 8.67
N ASP A 275 -19.16 -15.22 7.96
CA ASP A 275 -18.48 -15.70 6.75
C ASP A 275 -17.57 -16.90 7.08
N LYS A 276 -16.84 -16.81 8.20
CA LYS A 276 -16.05 -17.92 8.72
C LYS A 276 -16.89 -19.16 9.02
N GLN A 277 -18.00 -19.01 9.74
CA GLN A 277 -18.90 -20.12 10.08
C GLN A 277 -19.53 -20.76 8.84
N MET A 278 -19.86 -19.96 7.81
CA MET A 278 -20.35 -20.49 6.55
C MET A 278 -19.28 -21.31 5.83
N SER A 279 -18.04 -20.83 5.81
CA SER A 279 -16.93 -21.53 5.15
C SER A 279 -16.56 -22.89 5.77
N GLU A 280 -16.93 -23.12 7.03
CA GLU A 280 -16.69 -24.38 7.74
C GLU A 280 -17.74 -25.47 7.43
N LYS A 281 -18.84 -25.12 6.74
CA LYS A 281 -19.89 -26.07 6.34
C LYS A 281 -19.44 -26.97 5.20
N THR A 282 -20.01 -28.17 5.12
CA THR A 282 -19.87 -29.02 3.93
C THR A 282 -20.59 -28.39 2.73
N VAL A 283 -20.18 -28.69 1.50
CA VAL A 283 -20.82 -28.11 0.30
C VAL A 283 -22.34 -28.40 0.26
N ALA A 284 -22.73 -29.59 0.70
CA ALA A 284 -24.14 -30.01 0.79
C ALA A 284 -24.98 -29.18 1.77
N GLU A 285 -24.35 -28.60 2.80
CA GLU A 285 -25.01 -27.71 3.78
C GLU A 285 -24.87 -26.24 3.39
N LEU A 286 -23.72 -25.87 2.79
CA LEU A 286 -23.39 -24.51 2.40
C LEU A 286 -24.34 -23.99 1.32
N VAL A 287 -24.52 -24.75 0.22
CA VAL A 287 -25.32 -24.29 -0.92
C VAL A 287 -26.78 -24.00 -0.52
N PRO A 288 -27.50 -24.88 0.19
CA PRO A 288 -28.85 -24.58 0.67
C PRO A 288 -28.89 -23.38 1.62
N ALA A 289 -27.93 -23.26 2.54
CA ALA A 289 -27.88 -22.15 3.48
C ALA A 289 -27.67 -20.80 2.76
N LEU A 290 -26.81 -20.74 1.75
CA LEU A 290 -26.59 -19.54 0.95
C LEU A 290 -27.83 -19.18 0.11
N LYS A 291 -28.52 -20.17 -0.48
CA LYS A 291 -29.79 -19.96 -1.20
C LYS A 291 -30.87 -19.40 -0.26
N GLU A 292 -30.98 -19.92 0.96
CA GLU A 292 -31.91 -19.41 1.97
C GLU A 292 -31.62 -17.94 2.34
N GLN A 293 -30.34 -17.59 2.44
CA GLN A 293 -29.88 -16.22 2.66
C GLN A 293 -29.93 -15.33 1.41
N LYS A 294 -30.50 -15.82 0.30
CA LYS A 294 -30.68 -15.09 -0.97
C LYS A 294 -29.37 -14.68 -1.66
N PHE A 295 -28.30 -15.42 -1.45
CA PHE A 295 -27.15 -15.34 -2.34
C PHE A 295 -27.55 -15.83 -3.73
N ALA A 296 -26.94 -15.25 -4.76
CA ALA A 296 -27.20 -15.57 -6.16
C ALA A 296 -26.12 -16.50 -6.75
N GLY A 297 -25.03 -16.73 -6.02
CA GLY A 297 -23.97 -17.62 -6.46
C GLY A 297 -22.76 -17.63 -5.54
N ILE A 298 -21.79 -18.50 -5.90
CA ILE A 298 -20.51 -18.69 -5.21
C ILE A 298 -19.39 -18.34 -6.18
N TYR A 299 -18.53 -17.42 -5.77
CA TYR A 299 -17.26 -17.08 -6.40
C TYR A 299 -16.12 -17.82 -5.71
N LEU A 300 -15.20 -18.40 -6.47
CA LEU A 300 -14.02 -19.09 -5.95
C LEU A 300 -12.74 -18.53 -6.56
N ASP A 301 -11.73 -18.39 -5.72
CA ASP A 301 -10.36 -18.13 -6.16
C ASP A 301 -9.49 -19.38 -5.98
N LYS A 302 -9.15 -20.03 -7.10
CA LYS A 302 -8.34 -21.25 -7.14
C LYS A 302 -6.97 -21.04 -6.50
N ARG A 303 -6.41 -19.83 -6.54
CA ARG A 303 -5.05 -19.53 -6.06
C ARG A 303 -4.86 -19.80 -4.57
N ALA A 304 -5.94 -19.90 -3.81
CA ALA A 304 -5.92 -20.18 -2.39
C ALA A 304 -5.98 -21.68 -2.03
N TYR A 305 -5.96 -22.56 -3.03
CA TYR A 305 -6.09 -24.02 -2.86
C TYR A 305 -4.96 -24.79 -3.53
N GLU A 306 -4.63 -25.95 -2.97
CA GLU A 306 -3.84 -26.97 -3.66
C GLU A 306 -4.70 -27.71 -4.69
N GLU A 307 -4.12 -28.17 -5.81
CA GLU A 307 -4.86 -28.78 -6.93
C GLU A 307 -5.82 -29.93 -6.50
N PRO A 308 -5.43 -30.90 -5.64
CA PRO A 308 -6.34 -31.97 -5.24
C PRO A 308 -7.53 -31.45 -4.41
N GLN A 309 -7.28 -30.48 -3.53
CA GLN A 309 -8.32 -29.87 -2.69
C GLN A 309 -9.30 -29.08 -3.55
N PHE A 310 -8.79 -28.29 -4.50
CA PHE A 310 -9.61 -27.52 -5.42
C PHE A 310 -10.47 -28.41 -6.29
N THR A 311 -9.90 -29.48 -6.85
CA THR A 311 -10.62 -30.44 -7.71
C THR A 311 -11.75 -31.13 -6.94
N SER A 312 -11.52 -31.53 -5.69
CA SER A 312 -12.56 -32.11 -4.84
C SER A 312 -13.70 -31.12 -4.58
N LEU A 313 -13.36 -29.89 -4.18
CA LEU A 313 -14.33 -28.83 -3.91
C LEU A 313 -15.17 -28.49 -5.15
N LEU A 314 -14.54 -28.40 -6.32
CA LEU A 314 -15.21 -28.12 -7.60
C LEU A 314 -16.17 -29.26 -7.96
N GLY A 315 -15.75 -30.51 -7.80
CA GLY A 315 -16.58 -31.69 -8.07
C GLY A 315 -17.81 -31.76 -7.15
N GLU A 316 -17.63 -31.47 -5.86
CA GLU A 316 -18.73 -31.40 -4.89
C GLU A 316 -19.72 -30.27 -5.23
N LEU A 317 -19.21 -29.08 -5.59
CA LEU A 317 -20.04 -27.95 -6.00
C LEU A 317 -20.83 -28.24 -7.28
N SER A 318 -20.18 -28.74 -8.33
CA SER A 318 -20.86 -29.14 -9.57
C SER A 318 -21.91 -30.23 -9.29
N GLY A 319 -21.64 -31.17 -8.39
CA GLY A 319 -22.58 -32.23 -8.00
C GLY A 319 -23.82 -31.71 -7.26
N VAL A 320 -23.66 -30.73 -6.34
CA VAL A 320 -24.77 -30.17 -5.54
C VAL A 320 -25.56 -29.11 -6.32
N ILE A 321 -24.88 -28.28 -7.12
CA ILE A 321 -25.51 -27.18 -7.88
C ILE A 321 -26.11 -27.70 -9.20
N GLY A 322 -25.53 -28.74 -9.80
CA GLY A 322 -26.06 -29.43 -10.96
C GLY A 322 -25.60 -28.91 -12.33
N HIS A 323 -24.58 -28.04 -12.36
CA HIS A 323 -23.94 -27.58 -13.60
C HIS A 323 -22.49 -27.18 -13.34
N GLU A 324 -21.72 -26.99 -14.42
CA GLU A 324 -20.34 -26.51 -14.35
C GLU A 324 -20.25 -25.00 -14.10
N PRO A 325 -19.15 -24.49 -13.52
CA PRO A 325 -18.97 -23.08 -13.25
C PRO A 325 -18.55 -22.30 -14.51
N ILE A 326 -18.78 -20.99 -14.48
CA ILE A 326 -18.11 -20.05 -15.38
C ILE A 326 -16.65 -19.91 -14.92
N MET A 327 -15.71 -19.86 -15.86
CA MET A 327 -14.28 -19.77 -15.58
C MET A 327 -13.69 -18.50 -16.20
N SER A 328 -12.80 -17.82 -15.49
CA SER A 328 -12.02 -16.71 -16.05
C SER A 328 -11.00 -17.20 -17.10
N ASP A 329 -10.67 -16.34 -18.07
CA ASP A 329 -9.68 -16.63 -19.14
C ASP A 329 -8.32 -17.13 -18.59
N ASN A 330 -7.89 -16.61 -17.44
CA ASN A 330 -6.61 -16.98 -16.80
C ASN A 330 -6.68 -18.26 -15.94
N GLY A 331 -7.86 -18.88 -15.81
CA GLY A 331 -8.06 -20.13 -15.06
C GLY A 331 -7.96 -20.02 -13.54
N ASN A 332 -7.95 -18.80 -12.96
CA ASN A 332 -7.84 -18.63 -11.51
C ASN A 332 -9.19 -18.46 -10.82
N LEU A 333 -10.21 -17.94 -11.51
CA LEU A 333 -11.49 -17.58 -10.92
C LEU A 333 -12.63 -18.43 -11.48
N TYR A 334 -13.54 -18.81 -10.60
CA TYR A 334 -14.66 -19.69 -10.90
C TYR A 334 -15.94 -19.14 -10.26
N PHE A 335 -17.07 -19.28 -10.96
CA PHE A 335 -18.35 -18.81 -10.45
C PHE A 335 -19.47 -19.82 -10.73
N TYR A 336 -20.20 -20.18 -9.68
CA TYR A 336 -21.46 -20.92 -9.79
C TYR A 336 -22.63 -19.99 -9.52
N LYS A 337 -23.53 -19.91 -10.48
CA LYS A 337 -24.85 -19.30 -10.30
C LYS A 337 -25.79 -20.28 -9.59
N PHE A 338 -26.74 -19.78 -8.81
CA PHE A 338 -27.72 -20.59 -8.08
C PHE A 338 -29.03 -20.83 -8.80
#